data_AF-A0A416EJ64-F1
#
_entry.id   AF-A0A416EJ64-F1
#
_cell.length_a   1.000
_cell.length_b   1.000
_cell.length_c   1.000
_cell.angle_alpha   90.00
_cell.angle_beta   90.00
_cell.angle_gamma   90.00
#
_symmetry.space_group_name_H-M   'P 1'
#
loop_
_entity.id
_entity.type
_entity.pdbx_description
1 polymer ?
#
loop_
_entity_poly.entity_id
_entity_poly.type
_entity_poly.pdbx_seq_one_letter_code
_entity_poly.pdbx_strand_id
1 'polypeptide(L)' 'MKKGWKTYPMFCPNCGAINHGHKSEDEKIRYECRKCTVKFVRVPKGRRHDTIELFAAQGQEALM' A
#
# COMPACT_ATOMS: atom_id res chain seq x y z
N MET A 1 6.27 8.34 -26.50
CA MET A 1 5.10 8.36 -25.60
C MET A 1 5.58 8.66 -24.18
N LYS A 2 5.19 9.78 -23.57
CA LYS A 2 5.54 10.08 -22.16
C LYS A 2 4.89 9.01 -21.28
N LYS A 3 5.67 8.18 -20.58
CA LYS A 3 5.14 7.24 -19.58
C LYS A 3 4.47 8.08 -18.48
N GLY A 4 3.15 8.19 -18.53
CA GLY A 4 2.38 8.86 -17.48
C GLY A 4 2.59 8.12 -16.16
N TRP A 5 2.76 8.88 -15.08
CA TRP A 5 2.79 8.32 -13.73
C TRP A 5 1.50 7.56 -13.46
N LYS A 6 1.58 6.23 -13.36
CA LYS A 6 0.42 5.38 -13.09
C LYS A 6 0.30 5.18 -11.58
N THR A 7 -0.78 5.72 -11.00
CA THR A 7 -1.16 5.45 -9.62
C THR A 7 -2.13 4.28 -9.55
N TYR A 8 -2.12 3.57 -8.42
CA TYR A 8 -2.97 2.42 -8.17
C TYR A 8 -3.87 2.72 -6.97
N PRO A 9 -5.20 2.82 -7.11
CA PRO A 9 -6.09 3.06 -5.99
C PRO A 9 -6.29 1.80 -5.16
N MET A 10 -6.34 1.93 -3.83
CA MET A 10 -6.67 0.87 -2.89
C MET A 10 -7.26 1.44 -1.60
N PHE A 11 -8.28 0.79 -1.04
CA PHE A 11 -8.77 1.11 0.29
C PHE A 11 -7.77 0.60 1.35
N CYS A 12 -7.50 1.45 2.35
CA CYS A 12 -6.66 1.07 3.48
C CYS A 12 -7.25 -0.17 4.19
N PRO A 13 -6.49 -1.26 4.36
CA PRO A 13 -6.95 -2.44 5.07
C PRO A 13 -7.26 -2.19 6.56
N ASN A 14 -6.68 -1.13 7.14
CA ASN A 14 -6.85 -0.80 8.56
C ASN A 14 -8.07 0.11 8.81
N CYS A 15 -8.25 1.19 8.04
CA CYS A 15 -9.27 2.22 8.34
C CYS A 15 -10.26 2.53 7.19
N GLY A 16 -10.13 1.87 6.04
CA GLY A 16 -11.03 2.04 4.90
C GLY A 16 -10.86 3.33 4.08
N ALA A 17 -9.91 4.23 4.40
CA ALA A 17 -9.65 5.42 3.58
C ALA A 17 -9.07 5.05 2.21
N ILE A 18 -9.45 5.77 1.14
CA ILE A 18 -8.89 5.55 -0.21
C ILE A 18 -7.47 6.12 -0.31
N ASN A 19 -6.52 5.32 -0.82
CA ASN A 19 -5.13 5.73 -1.04
C ASN A 19 -4.70 5.42 -2.46
N HIS A 20 -3.69 6.16 -2.94
CA HIS A 20 -3.11 6.01 -4.26
C HIS A 20 -1.65 5.60 -4.10
N GLY A 21 -1.35 4.36 -4.45
CA GLY A 21 -0.03 3.79 -4.35
C GLY A 21 0.77 3.94 -5.64
N HIS A 22 2.08 3.83 -5.49
CA HIS A 22 3.03 3.87 -6.60
C HIS A 22 3.69 2.51 -6.76
N LYS A 23 3.81 2.07 -8.02
CA LYS A 23 4.49 0.83 -8.35
C LYS A 23 5.99 1.09 -8.40
N SER A 24 6.77 0.32 -7.64
CA SER A 24 8.22 0.33 -7.67
C SER A 24 8.78 -0.62 -8.74
N GLU A 25 10.09 -0.54 -8.99
CA GLU A 25 10.79 -1.37 -9.98
C GLU A 25 10.73 -2.87 -9.67
N ASP A 26 10.56 -3.24 -8.40
CA ASP A 26 10.34 -4.61 -7.91
C ASP A 26 8.90 -5.11 -8.11
N GLU A 27 8.11 -4.42 -8.93
CA GLU A 27 6.71 -4.70 -9.25
C GLU A 27 5.73 -4.63 -8.06
N LYS A 28 6.21 -4.24 -6.87
CA LYS A 28 5.37 -4.02 -5.68
C LYS A 28 4.70 -2.67 -5.75
N ILE A 29 3.55 -2.54 -5.10
CA ILE A 29 2.84 -1.26 -5.00
C ILE A 29 2.80 -0.84 -3.54
N ARG A 30 3.36 0.33 -3.26
CA ARG A 30 3.50 0.85 -1.88
C ARG A 30 2.48 1.95 -1.62
N TYR A 31 1.93 1.94 -0.43
CA TYR A 31 0.90 2.86 0.03
C TYR A 31 1.22 3.37 1.42
N GLU A 32 0.84 4.61 1.68
CA GLU A 32 0.80 5.21 3.00
C GLU A 32 -0.60 5.78 3.23
N CYS A 33 -1.24 5.36 4.33
CA CYS A 33 -2.58 5.83 4.63
C CYS A 33 -2.54 7.25 5.21
N ARG A 34 -3.17 8.21 4.54
CA ARG A 34 -3.24 9.60 5.04
C ARG A 34 -4.09 9.79 6.31
N LYS A 35 -4.90 8.79 6.68
CA LYS A 35 -5.82 8.85 7.82
C LYS A 35 -5.24 8.21 9.07
N CYS A 36 -4.83 6.94 8.99
CA CYS A 36 -4.33 6.18 10.14
C CYS A 36 -2.83 5.86 10.06
N THR A 37 -2.11 6.48 9.11
CA THR A 37 -0.64 6.47 8.97
C THR A 37 0.03 5.10 8.82
N VAL A 38 -0.74 4.01 8.77
CA VAL A 38 -0.24 2.68 8.43
C VAL A 38 0.34 2.68 7.02
N LYS A 39 1.42 1.92 6.85
CA LYS A 39 2.04 1.68 5.56
C LYS A 39 1.65 0.28 5.11
N PHE A 40 1.39 0.11 3.83
CA PHE A 40 1.09 -1.21 3.29
C PHE A 40 1.65 -1.40 1.90
N VAL A 41 2.03 -2.64 1.60
CA VAL A 41 2.65 -3.04 0.34
C VAL A 41 1.82 -4.16 -0.28
N ARG A 42 1.31 -3.93 -1.48
CA ARG A 42 0.65 -4.95 -2.29
C ARG A 42 1.69 -5.64 -3.15
N VAL A 43 1.82 -6.95 -2.97
CA VAL A 43 2.73 -7.83 -3.72
C VAL A 43 1.89 -8.74 -4.61
N PRO A 44 1.84 -8.50 -5.93
CA PRO A 44 1.14 -9.40 -6.85
C PRO A 44 1.82 -10.78 -6.87
N LYS A 45 1.06 -11.85 -6.62
CA LYS A 45 1.55 -13.24 -6.71
C LYS A 45 1.02 -13.96 -7.95
N GLY A 46 -0.12 -13.51 -8.46
CA GLY A 46 -0.72 -14.01 -9.69
C GLY A 46 -1.94 -13.20 -10.07
N ARG A 47 -2.67 -13.62 -11.11
CA ARG A 47 -3.82 -12.86 -11.63
C ARG A 47 -4.94 -12.63 -10.59
N ARG A 48 -5.11 -13.57 -9.65
CA ARG A 48 -6.20 -13.56 -8.65
C ARG A 48 -5.68 -13.56 -7.21
N HIS A 49 -4.37 -13.41 -7.01
CA HIS A 49 -3.76 -13.53 -5.69
C HIS A 49 -2.73 -12.44 -5.50
N ASP A 50 -2.97 -11.60 -4.51
CA ASP A 50 -2.02 -10.62 -4.02
C ASP A 50 -1.84 -10.82 -2.51
N THR A 51 -0.62 -10.60 -2.04
CA THR A 51 -0.34 -10.46 -0.61
C THR A 51 -0.33 -8.97 -0.26
N ILE A 52 -0.95 -8.60 0.86
CA ILE A 52 -0.87 -7.24 1.41
C ILE A 52 -0.07 -7.31 2.70
N GLU A 53 1.16 -6.79 2.67
CA GLU A 53 1.98 -6.62 3.86
C GLU A 53 1.56 -5.31 4.53
N LEU A 54 1.06 -5.38 5.76
CA LEU A 54 0.58 -4.23 6.53
C LEU A 54 1.53 -3.93 7.69
N PHE A 55 1.98 -2.69 7.79
CA PHE A 55 2.89 -2.21 8.82
C PHE A 55 2.16 -1.19 9.69
N ALA A 56 2.28 -1.34 11.00
CA ALA A 56 1.74 -0.39 11.96
C ALA A 56 2.28 1.02 11.69
N ALA A 57 1.52 2.03 12.11
CA ALA A 57 2.01 3.39 12.12
C ALA A 57 3.24 3.50 13.03
N GLN A 58 4.13 4.44 12.71
CA GLN A 58 5.31 4.68 13.52
C GLN A 58 4.92 5.01 14.97
N GLY A 59 5.50 4.31 15.94
CA GLY A 59 5.17 4.42 17.36
C GLY A 59 4.00 3.55 17.84
N GLN A 60 3.41 2.72 16.96
CA GLN A 60 2.34 1.76 17.31
C GLN A 60 2.76 0.30 17.04
N GLU A 61 4.06 0.02 16.95
CA GLU A 61 4.60 -1.29 16.58
C GLU A 61 4.45 -2.33 17.70
N ALA A 62 4.40 -1.88 18.96
CA ALA A 62 4.19 -2.73 20.13
C ALA A 62 3.44 -1.97 21.22
N LEU A 63 2.53 -2.66 21.93
CA LEU A 63 2.10 -2.24 23.25
C LEU A 63 3.27 -2.52 24.20
N MET A 64 3.82 -1.47 24.80
CA MET A 64 4.68 -1.60 26.00
C MET A 64 3.85 -2.04 27.20
#